data_AF-A0A396GQU3-F1
#
_entry.id   AF-A0A396GQU3-F1
#
_cell.length_a   1.000
_cell.length_b   1.000
_cell.length_c   1.000
_cell.angle_alpha   90.00
_cell.angle_beta   90.00
_cell.angle_gamma   90.00
#
_symmetry.space_group_name_H-M   'P 1'
#
loop_
_entity.id
_entity.type
_entity.pdbx_description
1 polymer ?
#
loop_
_entity_poly.entity_id
_entity_poly.type
_entity_poly.pdbx_seq_one_letter_code
_entity_poly.pdbx_strand_id
1 'polypeptide(L)'
;MTPKSEPIKYIIQPSTFELYNFVPLTKLGGNIKFAPIGLTNMFNSGGTVLDLEYAESGAKIQVKGGGNFLAYSSESPKKFQLNGSEVAFEWLGDGKLSLNVSWIEEASGVSELAIFF
;
A
#
# COMPACT_ATOMS: atom_id res chain seq x y z
N MET A 1 -35.08 2.14 3.07
CA MET A 1 -34.35 1.06 3.76
C MET A 1 -34.47 1.27 5.25
N THR A 2 -34.93 0.27 6.00
CA THR A 2 -35.08 0.37 7.45
C THR A 2 -33.74 0.05 8.14
N PRO A 3 -33.27 0.84 9.13
CA PRO A 3 -31.95 0.67 9.75
C PRO A 3 -31.81 -0.55 10.67
N LYS A 4 -32.83 -1.43 10.73
CA LYS A 4 -32.88 -2.57 11.64
C LYS A 4 -33.07 -3.84 10.84
N SER A 5 -31.99 -4.57 10.64
CA SER A 5 -31.97 -5.93 10.10
C SER A 5 -31.22 -6.82 11.08
N GLU A 6 -31.69 -8.06 11.25
CA GLU A 6 -30.97 -9.06 12.02
C GLU A 6 -29.64 -9.43 11.33
N PRO A 7 -28.56 -9.75 12.09
CA PRO A 7 -27.31 -10.20 11.51
C PRO A 7 -27.48 -11.48 10.69
N ILE A 8 -26.93 -11.50 9.48
CA ILE A 8 -26.88 -12.71 8.64
C ILE A 8 -25.63 -13.52 9.02
N LYS A 9 -25.82 -14.77 9.44
CA LYS A 9 -24.72 -15.72 9.62
C LYS A 9 -24.38 -16.36 8.29
N TYR A 10 -23.20 -16.08 7.76
CA TYR A 10 -22.71 -16.65 6.51
C TYR A 10 -21.23 -16.98 6.62
N ILE A 11 -20.80 -18.10 6.04
CA ILE A 11 -19.40 -18.47 5.90
C ILE A 11 -19.03 -18.30 4.43
N ILE A 12 -18.12 -17.37 4.16
CA ILE A 12 -17.59 -17.16 2.81
C ILE A 12 -16.68 -18.34 2.48
N GLN A 13 -16.97 -19.01 1.37
CA GLN A 13 -16.13 -20.11 0.91
C GLN A 13 -14.84 -19.56 0.26
N PRO A 14 -13.70 -20.26 0.36
CA PRO A 14 -12.49 -19.86 -0.32
C PRO A 14 -12.72 -19.70 -1.83
N SER A 15 -12.17 -18.62 -2.41
CA SER A 15 -12.24 -18.33 -3.85
C SER A 15 -13.64 -18.14 -4.44
N THR A 16 -14.68 -17.95 -3.62
CA THR A 16 -16.04 -17.64 -4.09
C THR A 16 -16.37 -16.14 -4.03
N PHE A 17 -15.36 -15.30 -3.87
CA PHE A 17 -15.50 -13.87 -3.75
C PHE A 17 -14.29 -13.15 -4.32
N GLU A 18 -14.50 -11.89 -4.68
CA GLU A 18 -13.46 -10.96 -5.09
C GLU A 18 -13.32 -9.86 -4.04
N LEU A 19 -12.10 -9.38 -3.83
CA LEU A 19 -11.84 -8.23 -2.99
C LEU A 19 -11.64 -6.99 -3.86
N TYR A 20 -12.44 -5.97 -3.59
CA TYR A 20 -12.31 -4.65 -4.18
C TYR A 20 -11.73 -3.70 -3.13
N ASN A 21 -10.55 -3.16 -3.38
CA ASN A 21 -9.89 -2.19 -2.49
C ASN A 21 -10.13 -0.77 -2.99
N PHE A 22 -10.69 0.09 -2.13
CA PHE A 22 -10.82 1.52 -2.38
C PHE A 22 -9.82 2.25 -1.50
N VAL A 23 -8.76 2.78 -2.12
CA VAL A 23 -7.71 3.49 -1.40
C VAL A 23 -7.93 5.00 -1.57
N PRO A 24 -8.08 5.77 -0.47
CA PRO A 24 -8.26 7.21 -0.55
C PRO A 24 -6.99 7.89 -1.08
N LEU A 25 -7.17 8.85 -1.98
CA LEU A 25 -6.10 9.74 -2.42
C LEU A 25 -5.85 10.82 -1.38
N THR A 26 -4.63 10.89 -0.89
CA THR A 26 -4.18 11.92 0.04
C THR A 26 -3.34 12.94 -0.70
N LYS A 27 -3.54 14.23 -0.41
CA LYS A 27 -2.66 15.30 -0.88
C LYS A 27 -1.51 15.46 0.10
N LEU A 28 -0.28 15.34 -0.39
CA LEU A 28 0.94 15.66 0.37
C LEU A 28 1.27 17.15 0.18
N GLY A 29 2.43 17.59 0.68
CA GLY A 29 2.91 18.97 0.47
C GLY A 29 2.92 19.34 -1.02
N GLY A 30 2.58 20.59 -1.32
CA GLY A 30 2.33 21.03 -2.69
C GLY A 30 0.99 20.51 -3.25
N ASN A 31 1.02 19.87 -4.41
CA ASN A 31 -0.16 19.33 -5.12
C ASN A 31 -0.04 17.82 -5.45
N ILE A 32 0.91 17.13 -4.84
CA ILE A 32 1.14 15.70 -5.07
C ILE A 32 0.00 14.90 -4.46
N LYS A 33 -0.56 13.98 -5.24
CA LYS A 33 -1.60 13.04 -4.82
C LYS A 33 -1.00 11.65 -4.71
N PHE A 34 -1.17 11.03 -3.55
CA PHE A 34 -0.60 9.72 -3.24
C PHE A 34 -1.63 8.78 -2.62
N ALA A 35 -1.57 7.50 -2.95
CA ALA A 35 -2.40 6.44 -2.38
C ALA A 35 -1.66 5.08 -2.38
N PRO A 36 -1.35 4.48 -1.21
CA PRO A 36 -0.71 3.18 -1.14
C PRO A 36 -1.71 2.04 -1.31
N ILE A 37 -1.45 1.12 -2.25
CA ILE A 37 -2.32 -0.05 -2.50
C ILE A 37 -1.89 -1.27 -1.68
N GLY A 38 -0.58 -1.37 -1.37
CA GLY A 38 0.00 -2.49 -0.62
C GLY A 38 0.68 -3.50 -1.54
N LEU A 39 0.81 -4.76 -1.10
CA LEU A 39 1.48 -5.82 -1.86
C LEU A 39 0.49 -6.53 -2.80
N THR A 40 0.67 -6.37 -4.11
CA THR A 40 -0.28 -6.87 -5.12
C THR A 40 -0.22 -8.37 -5.34
N ASN A 41 0.82 -9.05 -4.85
CA ASN A 41 0.91 -10.51 -4.86
C ASN A 41 0.06 -11.17 -3.77
N MET A 42 -0.48 -10.38 -2.83
CA MET A 42 -1.34 -10.86 -1.76
C MET A 42 -2.81 -10.63 -2.11
N PHE A 43 -3.65 -11.63 -1.83
CA PHE A 43 -5.09 -11.58 -2.14
C PHE A 43 -5.79 -10.35 -1.51
N ASN A 44 -5.44 -10.03 -0.26
CA ASN A 44 -5.82 -8.78 0.40
C ASN A 44 -4.64 -7.80 0.40
N SER A 45 -4.40 -7.11 -0.71
CA SER A 45 -3.27 -6.18 -0.85
C SER A 45 -3.35 -5.03 0.14
N GLY A 46 -4.54 -4.42 0.32
CA GLY A 46 -4.74 -3.33 1.29
C GLY A 46 -4.46 -3.78 2.73
N GLY A 47 -4.80 -5.03 3.06
CA GLY A 47 -4.53 -5.64 4.37
C GLY A 47 -3.04 -5.90 4.66
N THR A 48 -2.14 -5.68 3.70
CA THR A 48 -0.70 -5.75 3.93
C THR A 48 -0.13 -4.46 4.52
N VAL A 49 -0.83 -3.33 4.40
CA VAL A 49 -0.40 -2.05 4.98
C VAL A 49 -0.71 -2.08 6.47
N LEU A 50 0.33 -2.11 7.31
CA LEU A 50 0.23 -2.13 8.76
C LEU A 50 0.14 -0.73 9.34
N ASP A 51 0.90 0.20 8.78
CA ASP A 51 0.96 1.58 9.24
C ASP A 51 1.23 2.51 8.06
N LEU A 52 0.76 3.76 8.19
CA LEU A 52 0.85 4.78 7.16
C LEU A 52 0.89 6.17 7.78
N GLU A 53 2.04 6.83 7.64
CA GLU A 53 2.24 8.22 8.05
C GLU A 53 2.46 9.10 6.82
N TYR A 54 1.73 10.21 6.77
CA TYR A 54 1.93 11.24 5.75
C TYR A 54 2.75 12.40 6.33
N ALA A 55 3.72 12.87 5.56
CA ALA A 55 4.48 14.08 5.85
C ALA A 55 4.35 15.04 4.67
N GLU A 56 4.68 16.33 4.87
CA GLU A 56 4.65 17.30 3.76
C GLU A 56 5.52 16.85 2.58
N SER A 57 6.68 16.25 2.85
CA SER A 57 7.65 15.84 1.83
C SER A 57 7.52 14.38 1.38
N GLY A 58 6.52 13.62 1.83
CA GLY A 58 6.56 12.17 1.63
C GLY A 58 5.51 11.35 2.35
N ALA A 59 5.73 10.04 2.31
CA ALA A 59 4.96 9.06 3.06
C ALA A 59 5.89 7.99 3.64
N LYS A 60 5.58 7.53 4.85
CA LYS A 60 6.17 6.33 5.44
C LYS A 60 5.10 5.26 5.54
N ILE A 61 5.42 4.04 5.13
CA ILE A 61 4.50 2.91 5.10
C ILE A 61 5.19 1.72 5.74
N GLN A 62 4.51 1.02 6.64
CA GLN A 62 4.90 -0.32 7.06
C GLN A 62 4.04 -1.33 6.31
N VAL A 63 4.68 -2.30 5.67
CA VAL A 63 4.00 -3.40 4.97
C VAL A 63 4.41 -4.75 5.54
N LYS A 64 3.50 -5.72 5.52
CA LYS A 64 3.77 -7.10 5.90
C LYS A 64 3.60 -8.06 4.72
N GLY A 65 4.65 -8.80 4.42
CA GLY A 65 4.68 -9.76 3.32
C GLY A 65 5.90 -9.57 2.42
N GLY A 66 5.91 -10.30 1.32
CA GLY A 66 6.84 -10.10 0.20
C GLY A 66 6.08 -10.04 -1.12
N GLY A 67 6.69 -9.41 -2.12
CA GLY A 67 6.11 -9.22 -3.45
C GLY A 67 6.22 -7.79 -3.93
N ASN A 68 5.41 -7.45 -4.93
CA ASN A 68 5.38 -6.12 -5.52
C ASN A 68 4.52 -5.18 -4.68
N PHE A 69 5.16 -4.18 -4.07
CA PHE A 69 4.47 -3.03 -3.51
C PHE A 69 3.98 -2.14 -4.64
N LEU A 70 2.73 -1.68 -4.54
CA LEU A 70 2.14 -0.74 -5.48
C LEU A 70 1.55 0.46 -4.72
N ALA A 71 1.75 1.64 -5.28
CA ALA A 71 1.05 2.86 -4.91
C ALA A 71 0.70 3.65 -6.17
N TYR A 72 -0.31 4.50 -6.05
CA TYR A 72 -0.49 5.61 -6.98
C TYR A 72 0.27 6.84 -6.45
N SER A 73 0.97 7.52 -7.36
CA SER A 73 1.56 8.82 -7.14
C SER A 73 1.42 9.69 -8.39
N SER A 74 0.89 10.91 -8.24
CA SER A 74 0.73 11.84 -9.38
C SER A 74 2.05 12.37 -9.93
N GLU A 75 3.14 12.26 -9.18
CA GLU A 75 4.48 12.67 -9.58
C GLU A 75 5.48 11.56 -9.22
N SER A 76 6.61 11.49 -9.92
CA SER A 76 7.69 10.58 -9.55
C SER A 76 8.31 11.03 -8.22
N PRO A 77 8.51 10.12 -7.25
CA PRO A 77 9.36 10.42 -6.10
C PRO A 77 10.78 10.80 -6.52
N LYS A 78 11.48 11.55 -5.67
CA LYS A 78 12.92 11.81 -5.79
C LYS A 78 13.75 10.67 -5.21
N LYS A 79 13.27 10.07 -4.13
CA LYS A 79 13.95 9.01 -3.39
C LYS A 79 12.95 8.01 -2.82
N PHE A 80 13.33 6.74 -2.81
CA PHE A 80 12.61 5.67 -2.13
C PHE A 80 13.61 4.92 -1.23
N GLN A 81 13.23 4.68 0.02
CA GLN A 81 13.98 3.85 0.95
C GLN A 81 13.19 2.61 1.37
N LEU A 82 13.89 1.48 1.44
CA LEU A 82 13.41 0.22 2.01
C LEU A 82 14.28 -0.09 3.23
N ASN A 83 13.67 -0.19 4.41
CA ASN A 83 14.34 -0.44 5.69
C ASN A 83 15.52 0.52 5.93
N GLY A 84 15.29 1.82 5.67
CA GLY A 84 16.27 2.90 5.83
C GLY A 84 17.33 2.99 4.72
N SER A 85 17.42 2.01 3.82
CA SER A 85 18.38 2.02 2.70
C SER A 85 17.73 2.51 1.42
N GLU A 86 18.42 3.38 0.67
CA GLU A 86 17.92 3.85 -0.62
C GLU A 86 17.90 2.73 -1.66
N VAL A 87 16.80 2.64 -2.41
CA VAL A 87 16.56 1.61 -3.42
C VAL A 87 16.01 2.20 -4.70
N ALA A 88 16.28 1.54 -5.82
CA ALA A 88 15.63 1.85 -7.09
C ALA A 88 14.14 1.48 -7.02
N PHE A 89 13.33 2.25 -7.73
CA PHE A 89 11.89 2.05 -7.86
C PHE A 89 11.46 2.29 -9.31
N GLU A 90 10.26 1.84 -9.66
CA GLU A 90 9.64 2.11 -10.95
C GLU A 90 8.50 3.12 -10.76
N TRP A 91 8.50 4.18 -11.56
CA TRP A 91 7.35 5.08 -11.69
C TRP A 91 6.95 5.21 -13.15
N LEU A 92 5.72 4.85 -13.45
CA LEU A 92 5.15 4.95 -14.79
C LEU A 92 4.35 6.24 -14.93
N GLY A 93 4.28 6.79 -16.14
CA GLY A 93 3.58 8.06 -16.42
C GLY A 93 2.07 8.04 -16.17
N ASP A 94 1.47 6.88 -15.89
CA ASP A 94 0.08 6.73 -15.43
C ASP A 94 -0.06 6.82 -13.89
N GLY A 95 1.03 7.12 -13.19
CA GLY A 95 1.09 7.30 -11.74
C GLY A 95 1.34 6.02 -10.94
N LYS A 96 1.61 4.88 -11.59
CA LYS A 96 1.98 3.65 -10.87
C LYS A 96 3.39 3.77 -10.33
N LEU A 97 3.53 3.69 -9.01
CA LEU A 97 4.79 3.59 -8.29
C LEU A 97 4.94 2.17 -7.73
N SER A 98 6.01 1.47 -8.10
CA SER A 98 6.25 0.09 -7.68
C SER A 98 7.68 -0.20 -7.25
N LEU A 99 7.80 -1.18 -6.35
CA LEU A 99 9.05 -1.69 -5.79
C LEU A 99 8.84 -3.15 -5.38
N ASN A 100 9.84 -4.01 -5.59
CA ASN A 100 9.82 -5.35 -5.03
C ASN A 100 10.29 -5.34 -3.56
N VAL A 101 9.51 -5.97 -2.68
CA VAL A 101 9.79 -6.14 -1.25
C VAL A 101 10.04 -7.62 -0.99
N SER A 102 11.20 -7.96 -0.46
CA SER A 102 11.52 -9.32 -0.05
C SER A 102 10.87 -9.68 1.30
N TRP A 103 10.53 -10.95 1.49
CA TRP A 103 10.17 -11.45 2.82
C TRP A 103 11.42 -11.52 3.70
N ILE A 104 11.36 -10.91 4.89
CA ILE A 104 12.45 -10.90 5.88
C ILE A 104 11.96 -11.63 7.14
N GLU A 105 12.45 -12.85 7.36
CA GLU A 105 11.99 -13.71 8.46
C GLU A 105 12.30 -13.09 9.84
N GLU A 106 13.48 -12.49 10.00
CA GLU A 106 13.94 -11.87 11.24
C GLU A 106 13.06 -10.68 11.65
N ALA A 107 12.41 -10.03 10.67
CA ALA A 107 11.47 -8.94 10.87
C ALA A 107 10.00 -9.42 10.84
N SER A 108 9.76 -10.74 10.90
CA SER A 108 8.41 -11.33 10.79
C SER A 108 7.65 -10.90 9.52
N GLY A 109 8.40 -10.69 8.44
CA GLY A 109 7.90 -10.22 7.15
C GLY A 109 7.52 -8.75 7.10
N VAL A 110 7.85 -7.94 8.11
CA VAL A 110 7.58 -6.50 8.10
C VAL A 110 8.71 -5.74 7.41
N SER A 111 8.36 -4.78 6.56
CA SER A 111 9.29 -3.85 5.92
C SER A 111 8.80 -2.42 6.02
N GLU A 112 9.74 -1.50 6.20
CA GLU A 112 9.49 -0.07 6.25
C GLU A 112 9.83 0.57 4.90
N LEU A 113 8.88 1.31 4.34
CA LEU A 113 8.99 2.05 3.10
C LEU A 113 8.97 3.53 3.42
N ALA A 114 9.89 4.31 2.88
CA ALA A 114 9.87 5.76 2.98
C ALA A 114 10.04 6.39 1.60
N ILE A 115 9.06 7.20 1.21
CA ILE A 115 8.95 7.82 -0.12
C ILE A 115 9.11 9.32 0.06
N PHE A 116 9.99 9.93 -0.72
CA PHE A 116 10.33 11.35 -0.62
C PHE A 116 10.10 12.03 -1.97
N PHE A 117 9.37 13.14 -1.95
CA PHE A 117 9.02 13.94 -3.12
C PHE A 117 9.78 15.26 -3.21
#